data_AF-A0A351EYD3-F1
#
_entry.id   AF-A0A351EYD3-F1
#
_cell.length_a   1.000
_cell.length_b   1.000
_cell.length_c   1.000
_cell.angle_alpha   90.00
_cell.angle_beta   90.00
_cell.angle_gamma   90.00
#
_symmetry.space_group_name_H-M   'P 1'
#
loop_
_entity.id
_entity.type
_entity.pdbx_description
1 polymer ?
#
loop_
_entity_poly.entity_id
_entity_poly.type
_entity_poly.pdbx_seq_one_letter_code
_entity_poly.pdbx_strand_id
1 'polypeptide(L)' 'MRVVDRFAVQFDDLPDLIPGRSDYRVLLTSGVVVRALNVVGQLASDGAIELVSIVIDLGWD' A
#
# COMPACT_ATOMS: atom_id res chain seq x y z
N MET A 1 -4.26 -13.29 5.97
CA MET A 1 -4.83 -12.10 5.30
C MET A 1 -3.90 -11.71 4.15
N ARG A 2 -4.41 -11.43 2.94
CA ARG A 2 -3.56 -11.01 1.82
C ARG A 2 -3.11 -9.57 2.04
N VAL A 3 -2.00 -9.16 1.44
CA VAL A 3 -1.45 -7.81 1.66
C VAL A 3 -2.34 -6.69 1.14
N VAL A 4 -3.07 -6.93 0.05
CA VAL A 4 -4.08 -6.01 -0.49
C VAL A 4 -5.29 -5.88 0.45
N ASP A 5 -5.71 -6.98 1.09
CA ASP A 5 -6.80 -6.94 2.08
C ASP A 5 -6.37 -6.11 3.29
N ARG A 6 -5.13 -6.31 3.76
CA ARG A 6 -4.55 -5.52 4.84
C ARG A 6 -4.55 -4.04 4.49
N PHE A 7 -4.08 -3.70 3.29
CA PHE A 7 -4.02 -2.34 2.80
C PHE A 7 -5.40 -1.68 2.81
N ALA A 8 -6.41 -2.38 2.27
CA ALA A 8 -7.77 -1.86 2.20
C ALA A 8 -8.41 -1.67 3.58
N VAL A 9 -8.27 -2.66 4.48
CA VAL A 9 -8.88 -2.61 5.82
C VAL A 9 -8.23 -1.55 6.72
N GLN A 10 -6.93 -1.32 6.58
CA GLN A 10 -6.18 -0.39 7.43
C GLN A 10 -5.93 0.97 6.78
N PHE A 11 -6.56 1.26 5.64
CA PHE A 11 -6.20 2.39 4.78
C PHE A 11 -6.08 3.71 5.53
N ASP A 12 -7.06 4.03 6.38
CA ASP A 12 -7.12 5.29 7.13
C ASP A 12 -6.01 5.42 8.19
N ASP A 13 -5.47 4.29 8.65
CA ASP A 13 -4.39 4.22 9.64
C ASP A 13 -2.99 4.24 9.00
N LEU A 14 -2.90 4.09 7.67
CA LEU A 14 -1.64 4.10 6.95
C LEU A 14 -1.08 5.52 6.86
N PRO A 15 0.24 5.69 6.77
CA PRO A 15 0.84 7.01 6.55
C PRO A 15 0.44 7.59 5.19
N ASP A 16 0.35 8.92 5.15
CA ASP A 16 0.27 9.67 3.90
C ASP A 16 1.52 9.40 3.06
N LEU A 17 1.35 9.00 1.80
CA LEU A 17 2.47 8.90 0.87
C LEU A 17 2.97 10.29 0.46
N ILE A 18 2.03 11.22 0.26
CA ILE A 18 2.30 12.61 -0.13
C ILE A 18 1.75 13.51 0.98
N PRO A 19 2.59 14.35 1.63
CA PRO A 19 2.14 15.21 2.72
C PRO A 19 0.92 16.08 2.33
N GLY A 20 -0.15 16.01 3.12
CA GLY A 20 -1.38 16.75 2.88
C GLY A 20 -2.32 16.12 1.84
N ARG A 21 -2.00 14.92 1.33
CA ARG A 21 -2.85 14.11 0.44
C ARG A 21 -3.22 12.80 1.15
N SER A 22 -4.16 12.90 2.08
CA SER A 22 -4.66 11.74 2.84
C SER A 22 -5.41 10.73 1.98
N ASP A 23 -5.77 11.12 0.76
CA ASP A 23 -6.30 10.23 -0.27
C ASP A 23 -5.22 9.30 -0.83
N TYR A 24 -3.92 9.55 -0.63
CA TYR A 24 -2.83 8.65 -1.04
C TYR A 24 -2.13 8.03 0.15
N ARG A 25 -2.16 6.69 0.22
CA ARG A 25 -1.58 5.93 1.32
C ARG A 25 -0.56 4.93 0.83
N VAL A 26 0.38 4.59 1.71
CA VAL A 26 1.42 3.60 1.44
C VAL A 26 1.51 2.57 2.56
N LEU A 27 1.63 1.30 2.16
CA LEU A 27 2.01 0.20 3.04
C LEU A 27 3.38 -0.31 2.62
N LEU A 28 4.35 -0.17 3.51
CA LEU A 28 5.63 -0.84 3.44
C LEU A 28 5.61 -2.06 4.36
N THR A 29 5.92 -3.23 3.80
CA THR A 29 5.97 -4.47 4.59
C THR A 29 6.95 -5.46 3.97
N SER A 30 7.13 -6.61 4.60
CA SER A 30 7.96 -7.72 4.13
C SER A 30 7.20 -9.03 4.28
N GLY A 31 7.70 -10.09 3.66
CA GLY A 31 7.09 -11.42 3.76
C GLY A 31 8.14 -12.51 3.87
N VAL A 32 7.68 -13.75 4.02
CA VAL A 32 8.56 -14.93 4.12
C VAL A 32 9.40 -15.12 2.85
N VAL A 33 8.85 -14.73 1.68
CA VAL A 33 9.45 -14.97 0.35
C VAL A 33 9.93 -13.68 -0.32
N VAL A 34 9.58 -12.50 0.21
CA VAL A 34 9.90 -11.20 -0.39
C VAL A 34 10.62 -10.33 0.62
N ARG A 35 11.75 -9.72 0.21
CA ARG A 35 12.56 -8.84 1.05
C ARG A 35 11.76 -7.61 1.47
N ALA A 36 11.09 -6.98 0.50
CA ALA A 36 10.22 -5.85 0.74
C ALA A 36 9.04 -5.84 -0.24
N LEU A 37 7.96 -5.21 0.22
CA LEU A 37 6.78 -4.91 -0.57
C LEU A 37 6.37 -3.48 -0.29
N ASN A 38 6.14 -2.71 -1.35
CA ASN A 38 5.52 -1.40 -1.30
C ASN A 38 4.18 -1.48 -2.04
N VAL A 39 3.10 -1.09 -1.35
CA VAL A 39 1.77 -0.94 -1.94
C VAL A 39 1.35 0.51 -1.79
N VAL A 40 0.97 1.13 -2.90
CA VAL A 40 0.41 2.48 -2.97
C VAL A 40 -1.02 2.39 -3.49
N GLY A 41 -1.92 3.12 -2.84
CA GLY A 41 -3.29 3.26 -3.30
C GLY A 41 -3.84 4.65 -3.06
N GLN A 42 -4.91 4.95 -3.79
CA GLN A 42 -5.65 6.20 -3.71
C GLN A 42 -7.11 5.94 -3.32
N LEU A 43 -7.67 6.74 -2.42
CA LEU A 43 -9.12 6.81 -2.21
C LEU A 43 -9.75 7.65 -3.34
N ALA A 44 -10.50 7.00 -4.22
CA ALA A 44 -11.25 7.63 -5.29
C ALA A 44 -12.51 8.34 -4.77
N SER A 45 -13.08 9.21 -5.60
CA SER A 45 -14.25 10.04 -5.24
C SER A 45 -15.53 9.23 -5.02
N ASP A 46 -15.60 8.01 -5.53
CA ASP A 46 -16.69 7.06 -5.31
C ASP A 46 -16.52 6.23 -4.02
N GLY A 47 -15.43 6.46 -3.27
CA GLY A 47 -15.09 5.76 -2.05
C GLY A 47 -14.34 4.44 -2.27
N ALA A 48 -14.00 4.08 -3.51
CA ALA A 48 -13.16 2.93 -3.78
C ALA A 48 -11.69 3.25 -3.47
N ILE A 49 -10.95 2.26 -2.98
CA ILE A 49 -9.48 2.33 -2.90
C ILE A 49 -8.91 1.74 -4.18
N GLU A 50 -8.32 2.57 -5.01
CA GLU A 50 -7.63 2.19 -6.24
C GLU A 50 -6.17 1.87 -5.95
N LEU A 51 -5.70 0.70 -6.38
CA LEU A 51 -4.28 0.34 -6.31
C LEU A 51 -3.53 1.06 -7.43
N VAL A 52 -2.60 1.93 -7.06
CA VAL A 52 -1.80 2.74 -7.98
C VAL A 52 -0.48 2.06 -8.31
N SER A 53 0.15 1.41 -7.33
CA SER A 53 1.43 0.73 -7.51
C SER A 53 1.61 -0.42 -6.53
N ILE A 54 2.22 -1.50 -7.01
CA ILE A 54 2.75 -2.59 -6.18
C ILE A 54 4.18 -2.86 -6.65
N VAL A 55 5.15 -2.68 -5.75
CA VAL A 55 6.55 -3.01 -5.99
C VAL A 55 6.95 -4.14 -5.07
N ILE A 56 7.45 -5.23 -5.67
CA ILE A 56 7.95 -6.41 -4.97
C ILE A 56 9.47 -6.43 -5.12
N ASP A 57 10.17 -6.45 -4.01
CA ASP A 57 11.61 -6.65 -3.96
C ASP A 57 11.92 -8.08 -3.48
N LEU A 58 12.55 -8.85 -4.37
CA LEU A 58 12.97 -10.24 -4.09
C LEU A 58 14.35 -10.33 -3.45
N GLY A 59 15.12 -9.24 -3.39
CA GLY A 59 16.43 -9.18 -2.77
C GLY A 59 17.54 -9.94 -3.50
N TRP A 60 17.38 -10.20 -4.80
CA TRP A 60 18.46 -10.71 -5.63
C TRP A 60 19.20 -9.50 -6.22
N ASP A 61 20.30 -9.12 -5.56
CA ASP A 61 21.32 -8.23 -6.11
C ASP A 61 22.44 -9.05 -6.78
#